data_AF-A0A914CEF2-F1
#
_entry.id   AF-A0A914CEF2-F1
#
_cell.length_a   1.000
_cell.length_b   1.000
_cell.length_c   1.000
_cell.angle_alpha   90.00
_cell.angle_beta   90.00
_cell.angle_gamma   90.00
#
_symmetry.space_group_name_H-M   'P 1'
#
loop_
_entity.id
_entity.type
_entity.pdbx_description
1 polymer ?
#
loop_
_entity_poly.entity_id
_entity_poly.type
_entity_poly.pdbx_seq_one_letter_code
_entity_poly.pdbx_strand_id
1 'polypeptide(L)'
;TSEGPVLSDEVWKLDLPTMTWSKCSTRLKMPHFFHASDITPDGCLYIFGGRIDKSMYPSNKLQRAWMRPPKLQYLAMFSPLKSNPYLENGQNEEIYYTETIRFMKNAVNC
;
A
#
# COMPACT_ATOMS: atom_id res chain seq x y z
N THR A 1 8.87 -5.63 -31.92
CA THR A 1 8.34 -4.26 -31.75
C THR A 1 8.79 -3.76 -30.39
N SER A 2 9.84 -2.93 -30.34
CA SER A 2 10.49 -2.56 -29.07
C SER A 2 9.81 -1.33 -28.47
N GLU A 3 8.60 -1.48 -27.96
CA GLU A 3 8.06 -0.46 -27.06
C GLU A 3 8.73 -0.63 -25.70
N GLY A 4 9.24 0.49 -25.16
CA GLY A 4 9.85 0.50 -23.83
C GLY A 4 8.83 0.20 -22.73
N PRO A 5 9.27 0.06 -21.47
CA PRO A 5 8.37 -0.17 -20.35
C PRO A 5 7.31 0.94 -20.25
N VAL A 6 6.05 0.54 -20.12
CA VAL A 6 4.89 1.42 -20.02
C VAL A 6 4.51 1.58 -18.55
N LEU A 7 4.22 2.82 -18.15
CA LEU A 7 3.66 3.11 -16.82
C LEU A 7 2.30 2.41 -16.68
N SER A 8 2.14 1.61 -15.64
CA SER A 8 0.90 0.90 -15.34
C SER A 8 0.55 1.04 -13.86
N ASP A 9 -0.73 1.27 -13.59
CA ASP A 9 -1.35 1.25 -12.27
C ASP A 9 -2.16 -0.04 -12.02
N GLU A 10 -2.15 -0.95 -13.00
CA GLU A 10 -2.98 -2.15 -12.96
C GLU A 10 -2.37 -3.23 -12.10
N VAL A 11 -3.21 -3.92 -11.34
CA VAL A 11 -2.82 -5.07 -10.54
C VAL A 11 -3.48 -6.32 -11.11
N TRP A 12 -2.67 -7.35 -11.35
CA TRP A 12 -3.10 -8.63 -11.88
C TRP A 12 -2.69 -9.74 -10.93
N LYS A 13 -3.50 -10.80 -10.86
CA LYS A 13 -3.19 -12.00 -10.10
C LYS A 13 -3.21 -13.22 -11.02
N LEU A 14 -2.25 -14.11 -10.83
CA LEU A 14 -2.21 -15.42 -11.45
C LEU A 14 -2.78 -16.44 -10.48
N ASP A 15 -3.86 -17.11 -10.88
CA ASP A 15 -4.32 -18.30 -10.19
C ASP A 15 -3.44 -19.49 -10.61
N LEU A 16 -2.64 -20.01 -9.69
CA LEU A 16 -1.67 -21.09 -9.99
C LEU A 16 -2.33 -22.42 -10.38
N PRO A 17 -3.43 -22.87 -9.72
CA PRO A 17 -4.10 -24.10 -10.12
C PRO A 17 -4.66 -24.07 -11.55
N THR A 18 -5.25 -22.94 -11.96
CA THR A 18 -5.87 -22.79 -13.29
C THR A 18 -4.96 -22.12 -14.32
N MET A 19 -3.78 -21.65 -13.91
CA MET A 19 -2.84 -20.87 -14.71
C MET A 19 -3.49 -19.68 -15.44
N THR A 20 -4.50 -19.08 -14.82
CA THR A 20 -5.29 -18.01 -15.44
C THR A 20 -5.01 -16.66 -14.78
N TRP A 21 -4.78 -15.65 -15.61
CA TRP A 21 -4.63 -14.27 -15.16
C TRP A 21 -6.01 -13.62 -15.00
N SER A 22 -6.20 -12.92 -13.89
CA SER A 22 -7.37 -12.05 -13.70
C SER A 22 -6.94 -10.68 -13.20
N LYS A 23 -7.61 -9.66 -13.73
CA LYS A 23 -7.40 -8.27 -13.32
C LYS A 23 -8.05 -8.04 -11.96
N CYS A 24 -7.32 -7.42 -11.05
CA CYS A 24 -7.86 -7.04 -9.75
C CYS A 24 -8.67 -5.75 -9.86
N SER A 25 -9.66 -5.57 -8.98
CA SER A 25 -10.40 -4.31 -8.87
C SER A 25 -9.53 -3.20 -8.26
N THR A 26 -8.54 -3.56 -7.46
CA THR A 26 -7.55 -2.66 -6.88
C THR A 26 -6.65 -2.07 -7.96
N ARG A 27 -6.47 -0.74 -7.91
CA ARG A 27 -5.50 0.02 -8.71
C ARG A 27 -4.49 0.71 -7.82
N LEU A 28 -3.27 0.88 -8.32
CA LEU A 28 -2.23 1.65 -7.66
C LEU A 28 -2.54 3.15 -7.81
N LYS A 29 -2.14 3.96 -6.81
CA LYS A 29 -2.37 5.42 -6.86
C LYS A 29 -1.43 6.10 -7.85
N MET A 30 -0.22 5.56 -8.00
CA MET A 30 0.77 6.03 -8.95
C MET A 30 1.13 4.87 -9.88
N PRO A 31 1.04 5.05 -11.21
CA PRO A 31 1.53 4.04 -12.14
C PRO A 31 3.06 4.01 -12.10
N HIS A 32 3.65 2.83 -12.25
CA HIS A 32 5.11 2.71 -12.23
C HIS A 32 5.64 1.48 -12.98
N PHE A 33 6.95 1.45 -13.18
CA PHE A 33 7.70 0.26 -13.58
C PHE A 33 9.09 0.25 -12.91
N PHE A 34 9.82 -0.86 -12.98
CA PHE A 34 11.13 -1.04 -12.32
C PHE A 34 11.13 -0.76 -10.80
N HIS A 35 10.08 -1.19 -10.11
CA HIS A 35 9.90 -1.01 -8.67
C HIS A 35 10.22 -2.28 -7.88
N ALA A 36 10.38 -2.13 -6.57
CA ALA A 36 10.34 -3.24 -5.62
C ALA A 36 8.94 -3.34 -5.00
N SER A 37 8.47 -4.56 -4.75
CA SER A 37 7.16 -4.79 -4.13
C SER A 37 7.22 -5.94 -3.13
N ASP A 38 6.43 -5.84 -2.07
CA ASP A 38 6.20 -6.94 -1.13
C ASP A 38 4.75 -6.90 -0.62
N ILE A 39 4.24 -8.05 -0.17
CA ILE A 39 2.85 -8.18 0.32
C ILE A 39 2.84 -8.70 1.75
N THR A 40 2.07 -8.02 2.60
CA THR A 40 1.92 -8.44 3.99
C THR A 40 0.98 -9.66 4.11
N PRO A 41 1.08 -10.45 5.20
CA PRO A 41 0.18 -11.57 5.45
C PRO A 41 -1.31 -11.16 5.53
N ASP A 42 -1.61 -9.91 5.89
CA ASP A 42 -2.95 -9.35 5.91
C ASP A 42 -3.42 -8.78 4.56
N GLY A 43 -2.61 -8.92 3.50
CA GLY A 43 -3.02 -8.66 2.11
C GLY A 43 -2.86 -7.21 1.66
N CYS A 44 -1.98 -6.43 2.30
CA CYS A 44 -1.60 -5.10 1.87
C CYS A 44 -0.34 -5.18 1.01
N LEU A 45 -0.44 -4.76 -0.24
CA LEU A 45 0.67 -4.69 -1.17
C LEU A 45 1.40 -3.36 -0.96
N TYR A 46 2.71 -3.42 -0.70
CA TYR A 46 3.59 -2.25 -0.63
C TYR A 46 4.47 -2.20 -1.87
N ILE A 47 4.62 -0.99 -2.43
CA ILE A 47 5.44 -0.74 -3.60
C ILE A 47 6.35 0.45 -3.34
N PHE A 48 7.65 0.23 -3.48
CA PHE A 48 8.67 1.23 -3.26
C PHE A 48 9.47 1.54 -4.53
N GLY A 49 9.58 2.83 -4.82
CA GLY A 49 10.46 3.40 -5.82
C GLY A 49 10.04 3.14 -7.27
N GLY A 50 11.01 2.80 -8.12
CA GLY A 50 10.82 2.64 -9.56
C GLY A 50 10.68 3.95 -10.33
N ARG A 51 10.08 3.90 -11.52
CA ARG A 51 9.83 5.06 -12.38
C ARG A 51 8.34 5.37 -12.36
N ILE A 52 7.98 6.60 -11.99
CA ILE A 52 6.57 7.04 -11.87
C ILE A 52 6.13 7.97 -13.00
N ASP A 53 7.05 8.37 -13.87
CA ASP A 53 6.81 9.22 -15.02
C ASP A 53 7.80 8.89 -16.16
N LYS A 54 7.77 9.67 -17.24
CA LYS A 54 8.69 9.54 -18.37
C LYS A 54 10.06 10.19 -18.13
N SER A 55 10.28 10.85 -16.99
CA SER A 55 11.48 11.63 -16.73
C SER A 55 12.74 10.77 -16.48
N MET A 56 12.60 9.43 -16.45
CA MET A 56 13.69 8.49 -16.18
C MET A 56 14.48 8.82 -14.89
N TYR A 57 13.88 9.53 -13.92
CA TYR A 57 14.44 9.69 -12.56
C TYR A 57 13.83 8.68 -11.58
N PRO A 58 14.62 8.08 -10.67
CA PRO A 58 14.09 7.08 -9.77
C PRO A 58 13.21 7.77 -8.74
N SER A 59 12.06 7.18 -8.46
CA SER A 59 11.19 7.59 -7.37
C SER A 59 11.72 7.01 -6.06
N ASN A 60 11.59 7.78 -4.98
CA ASN A 60 11.72 7.32 -3.60
C ASN A 60 10.35 7.21 -2.90
N LYS A 61 9.25 7.27 -3.67
CA LYS A 61 7.90 7.22 -3.11
C LYS A 61 7.52 5.79 -2.74
N LEU A 62 6.92 5.65 -1.58
CA LEU A 62 6.22 4.45 -1.13
C LEU A 62 4.73 4.61 -1.42
N GLN A 63 4.08 3.55 -1.89
CA GLN A 63 2.63 3.46 -1.92
C GLN A 63 2.18 2.07 -1.49
N ARG A 64 0.90 1.98 -1.12
CA ARG A 64 0.29 0.71 -0.78
C ARG A 64 -1.12 0.57 -1.36
N ALA A 65 -1.53 -0.66 -1.55
CA ALA A 65 -2.86 -1.01 -2.02
C ALA A 65 -3.38 -2.28 -1.33
N TRP A 66 -4.65 -2.28 -0.93
CA TRP A 66 -5.28 -3.44 -0.31
C TRP A 66 -5.77 -4.41 -1.39
N MET A 67 -5.28 -5.65 -1.37
CA MET A 67 -5.73 -6.72 -2.30
C MET A 67 -7.04 -7.37 -1.87
N ARG A 68 -7.36 -7.22 -0.58
CA ARG A 68 -8.62 -7.58 0.06
C ARG A 68 -8.92 -6.56 1.15
N PRO A 69 -10.18 -6.36 1.54
CA PRO A 69 -10.50 -5.45 2.64
C PRO A 69 -9.62 -5.73 3.87
N PRO A 70 -9.06 -4.70 4.52
CA PRO A 70 -8.30 -4.87 5.75
C PRO A 70 -9.17 -5.49 6.83
N LYS A 71 -8.54 -6.16 7.80
CA LYS A 71 -9.24 -6.70 8.96
C LYS A 71 -9.98 -5.58 9.70
N LEU A 72 -11.15 -5.88 10.28
CA LEU A 72 -11.91 -4.89 11.05
C LEU A 72 -11.08 -4.31 12.21
N GLN A 73 -10.24 -5.13 12.84
CA GLN A 73 -9.30 -4.68 13.88
C GLN A 73 -8.33 -3.59 13.37
N TYR A 74 -7.85 -3.73 12.13
CA TYR A 74 -7.05 -2.69 11.48
C TYR A 74 -7.92 -1.43 11.35
N LEU A 75 -9.09 -1.51 10.71
CA LEU A 75 -9.97 -0.35 10.53
C LEU A 75 -10.34 0.37 11.85
N ALA A 76 -10.65 -0.40 12.89
CA ALA A 76 -10.96 0.12 14.21
C ALA A 76 -9.77 0.83 14.86
N MET A 77 -8.56 0.29 14.71
CA MET A 77 -7.32 0.92 15.17
C MET A 77 -7.05 2.26 14.47
N PHE A 78 -7.37 2.38 13.19
CA PHE A 78 -7.19 3.63 12.43
C PHE A 78 -8.35 4.61 12.59
N SER A 79 -9.49 4.22 13.18
CA SER A 79 -10.65 5.11 13.34
C SER A 79 -10.35 6.35 14.21
N PRO A 80 -9.69 6.22 15.39
CA PRO A 80 -9.35 7.39 16.21
C PRO A 80 -8.35 8.33 15.55
N LEU A 81 -7.48 7.83 14.66
CA LEU A 81 -6.50 8.64 13.94
C LEU A 81 -7.19 9.59 12.96
N LYS A 82 -8.27 9.15 12.31
CA LYS A 82 -9.05 9.97 11.38
C LYS A 82 -9.87 11.05 12.07
N SER A 83 -10.26 10.84 13.32
CA SER A 83 -11.05 11.81 14.09
C SER A 83 -10.19 12.78 14.90
N ASN A 84 -8.85 12.61 14.91
CA ASN A 84 -7.95 13.49 15.63
C ASN A 84 -7.23 14.46 14.66
N PRO A 85 -7.55 15.76 14.69
CA PRO A 85 -6.99 16.74 13.76
C PRO A 85 -5.48 16.95 13.90
N TYR A 86 -4.87 16.57 15.03
CA TYR A 86 -3.42 16.60 15.21
C TYR A 86 -2.70 15.42 14.53
N LEU A 87 -3.44 14.37 14.19
CA LEU A 87 -2.95 13.15 13.56
C LEU A 87 -3.31 13.07 12.07
N GLU A 88 -4.14 13.99 11.57
CA GLU A 88 -4.61 14.02 10.16
C GLU A 88 -3.51 14.43 9.16
N ASN A 89 -2.47 15.14 9.59
CA ASN A 89 -1.40 15.69 8.72
C ASN A 89 -0.33 14.66 8.27
N GLY A 90 -0.68 13.38 8.24
CA GLY A 90 0.25 12.27 8.06
C GLY A 90 0.65 11.99 6.63
N GLN A 91 1.63 12.73 6.10
CA GLN A 91 2.33 12.33 4.87
C GLN A 91 3.14 11.02 5.04
N ASN A 92 3.20 10.43 6.25
CA ASN A 92 3.93 9.19 6.55
C ASN A 92 3.09 8.25 7.43
N GLU A 93 2.31 7.37 6.80
CA GLU A 93 1.50 6.32 7.48
C GLU A 93 2.34 5.37 8.37
N GLU A 94 3.66 5.28 8.16
CA GLU A 94 4.58 4.45 8.95
C GLU A 94 4.77 4.93 10.40
N ILE A 95 4.77 6.24 10.64
CA ILE A 95 4.98 6.83 11.99
C ILE A 95 3.76 6.57 12.89
N TYR A 96 2.59 6.31 12.31
CA TYR A 96 1.36 6.05 13.06
C TYR A 96 1.32 4.65 13.65
N TYR A 97 1.99 3.67 13.05
CA TYR A 97 1.94 2.29 13.52
C TYR A 97 2.58 2.17 14.92
N THR A 98 3.70 2.85 15.16
CA THR A 98 4.41 2.84 16.45
C THR A 98 3.64 3.58 17.53
N GLU A 99 3.13 4.78 17.26
CA GLU A 99 2.40 5.58 18.25
C GLU A 99 1.01 5.02 18.56
N THR A 100 0.32 4.42 17.58
CA THR A 100 -0.97 3.76 17.83
C THR A 100 -0.81 2.46 18.60
N ILE A 101 0.23 1.67 18.31
CA ILE A 101 0.59 0.50 19.13
C ILE A 101 0.96 0.94 20.55
N ARG A 102 1.68 2.05 20.71
CA ARG A 102 2.03 2.61 22.03
C ARG A 102 0.79 3.03 22.81
N PHE A 103 -0.13 3.75 22.18
CA PHE A 103 -1.41 4.15 22.78
C PHE A 103 -2.24 2.94 23.20
N MET A 104 -2.39 1.95 22.31
CA MET A 104 -3.15 0.72 22.59
C MET A 104 -2.49 -0.12 23.70
N LYS A 105 -1.15 -0.22 23.73
CA LYS A 105 -0.42 -0.89 24.82
C LYS A 105 -0.65 -0.22 26.17
N ASN A 106 -0.71 1.11 26.20
CA ASN A 106 -0.97 1.84 27.44
C ASN A 106 -2.44 1.72 27.88
N ALA A 107 -3.39 1.70 26.95
CA ALA A 107 -4.82 1.54 27.24
C ALA A 107 -5.20 0.14 27.73
N VAL A 108 -4.45 -0.90 27.32
CA VAL A 108 -4.66 -2.29 27.78
C VAL A 108 -4.01 -2.57 29.14
N ASN A 109 -3.11 -1.70 29.60
CA ASN A 109 -2.44 -1.80 30.91
C ASN A 109 -3.12 -0.94 32.01
N CYS A 110 -4.36 -0.51 31.77
CA CYS A 110 -5.23 0.16 32.75
C CYS A 110 -6.32 -0.80 33.23
#